data_AF-A0A7S6SGP2-F1
#
_entry.id   AF-A0A7S6SGP2-F1
#
_cell.length_a   1.000
_cell.length_b   1.000
_cell.length_c   1.000
_cell.angle_alpha   90.00
_cell.angle_beta   90.00
_cell.angle_gamma   90.00
#
_symmetry.space_group_name_H-M   'P 1'
#
loop_
_entity.id
_entity.type
_entity.pdbx_description
1 polymer ?
#
loop_
_entity_poly.entity_id
_entity_poly.type
_entity_poly.pdbx_seq_one_letter_code
_entity_poly.pdbx_strand_id
1 'polypeptide(L)'
;MSILGVLLALLLASAAWMAWKPGWQVVIGPPEDPPNRIPVTAFCDAARQQGWDFAADGQLLRDLVIGLRQAGLDGTIEIWGRRCRTAPALRKPDEPLARIPATFWKHHELGGLGTVAAVTRAGNIETRTELTTDNTRVHTRPMPGSEPPPDDAGYRDIHLNLMQAMDWLQTEANACKGISRRGRSGTMSGQSH
;
A
#
# COMPACT_ATOMS: atom_id res chain seq x y z
N MET A 1 26.12 28.23 23.79
CA MET A 1 25.63 27.58 22.56
C MET A 1 24.34 28.27 22.15
N SER A 2 24.22 28.74 20.90
CA SER A 2 22.99 29.40 20.45
C SER A 2 21.94 28.35 20.06
N ILE A 3 20.67 28.63 20.37
CA ILE A 3 19.51 27.80 20.01
C ILE A 3 19.45 27.57 18.49
N LEU A 4 19.91 28.56 17.71
CA LEU A 4 19.99 28.49 16.25
C LEU A 4 20.93 27.36 15.77
N GLY A 5 22.05 27.14 16.46
CA GLY A 5 23.01 26.09 16.09
C GLY A 5 22.47 24.68 16.33
N VAL A 6 21.66 24.49 17.37
CA VAL A 6 21.04 23.21 17.71
C VAL A 6 19.94 22.84 16.70
N LEU A 7 19.12 23.82 16.29
CA LEU A 7 18.06 23.61 15.29
C LEU A 7 18.62 23.26 13.91
N LEU A 8 19.71 23.92 13.49
CA LEU A 8 20.35 23.63 12.21
C LEU A 8 20.99 22.23 12.19
N ALA A 9 21.62 21.83 13.30
CA ALA A 9 22.20 20.49 13.44
C ALA A 9 21.11 19.39 13.40
N LEU A 10 19.95 19.63 14.02
CA LEU A 10 18.82 18.69 14.00
C LEU A 10 18.20 18.55 12.60
N LEU A 11 18.08 19.65 11.85
CA LEU A 11 17.59 19.63 10.46
C LEU A 11 18.55 18.88 9.51
N LEU A 12 19.86 19.09 9.66
CA LEU A 12 20.85 18.39 8.84
C LEU A 12 20.95 16.90 9.21
N ALA A 13 20.83 16.55 10.49
CA ALA A 13 20.82 15.16 10.95
C ALA A 13 19.58 14.39 10.45
N SER A 14 18.41 15.03 10.35
CA SER A 14 17.19 14.40 9.85
C SER A 14 17.21 14.20 8.34
N ALA A 15 17.80 15.12 7.57
CA ALA A 15 18.04 14.93 6.14
C ALA A 15 19.06 13.81 5.86
N ALA A 16 20.14 13.73 6.63
CA ALA A 16 21.14 12.67 6.50
C ALA A 16 20.62 11.29 6.92
N TRP A 17 19.76 11.22 7.95
CA TRP A 17 19.09 9.99 8.37
C TRP A 17 18.14 9.44 7.28
N MET A 18 17.50 10.32 6.52
CA MET A 18 16.68 9.89 5.36
C MET A 18 17.54 9.35 4.21
N ALA A 19 18.75 9.86 4.01
CA ALA A 19 19.64 9.44 2.93
C ALA A 19 20.41 8.13 3.22
N TRP A 20 20.54 7.71 4.48
CA TRP A 20 21.44 6.64 4.89
C TRP A 20 20.70 5.49 5.60
N LYS A 21 19.84 4.77 4.87
CA LYS A 21 19.43 3.41 5.28
C LYS A 21 20.16 2.37 4.43
N PRO A 22 21.18 1.69 4.98
CA PRO A 22 21.85 0.61 4.27
C PRO A 22 20.86 -0.54 4.06
N GLY A 23 20.52 -0.82 2.80
CA GLY A 23 19.63 -1.94 2.43
C GLY A 23 18.51 -1.59 1.44
N TRP A 24 18.25 -0.31 1.16
CA TRP A 24 17.38 0.09 0.05
C TRP A 24 18.20 0.16 -1.24
N GLN A 25 18.45 -0.99 -1.86
CA GLN A 25 18.84 -1.00 -3.26
C GLN A 25 17.56 -0.77 -4.08
N VAL A 26 17.49 0.38 -4.76
CA VAL A 26 16.49 0.59 -5.81
C VAL A 26 16.81 -0.43 -6.90
N VAL A 27 16.04 -1.51 -6.96
CA VAL A 27 16.10 -2.44 -8.07
C VAL A 27 15.52 -1.70 -9.26
N ILE A 28 16.40 -1.14 -10.09
CA ILE A 28 16.02 -0.50 -11.34
C ILE A 28 15.60 -1.64 -12.28
N GLY A 29 14.28 -1.82 -12.43
CA GLY A 29 13.70 -2.70 -13.44
C GLY A 29 14.04 -2.22 -14.86
N PRO A 30 13.71 -3.02 -15.89
CA PRO A 30 13.94 -2.65 -17.29
C PRO A 30 13.35 -1.26 -17.61
N PRO A 31 13.98 -0.51 -18.54
CA PRO A 31 13.82 0.94 -18.74
C PRO A 31 12.44 1.43 -19.20
N GLU A 32 11.42 0.55 -19.26
CA GLU A 32 10.05 0.91 -19.62
C GLU A 32 9.13 1.09 -18.42
N ASP A 33 9.57 0.75 -17.20
CA ASP A 33 8.85 1.13 -15.99
C ASP A 33 9.32 2.54 -15.54
N PRO A 34 8.44 3.56 -15.53
CA PRO A 34 8.86 4.90 -15.12
C PRO A 34 9.44 4.84 -13.70
N PRO A 35 10.63 5.44 -13.49
CA PRO A 35 11.56 5.12 -12.40
C PRO A 35 11.09 5.51 -10.99
N ASN A 36 9.81 5.82 -10.80
CA ASN A 36 9.28 6.40 -9.58
C ASN A 36 8.06 5.64 -9.03
N ARG A 37 8.15 4.31 -9.02
CA ARG A 37 7.12 3.41 -8.48
C ARG A 37 7.69 2.52 -7.39
N ILE A 38 6.87 2.22 -6.39
CA ILE A 38 7.20 1.28 -5.31
C ILE A 38 6.13 0.18 -5.26
N PRO A 39 6.51 -1.11 -5.21
CA PRO A 39 5.57 -2.20 -4.95
C PRO A 39 4.84 -1.95 -3.63
N VAL A 40 3.53 -2.26 -3.55
CA VAL A 40 2.79 -2.01 -2.31
C VAL A 40 3.36 -2.79 -1.12
N THR A 41 4.00 -3.93 -1.38
CA THR A 41 4.68 -4.73 -0.34
C THR A 41 5.85 -3.97 0.28
N ALA A 42 6.70 -3.34 -0.55
CA ALA A 42 7.79 -2.48 -0.10
C ALA A 42 7.27 -1.21 0.60
N PHE A 43 6.14 -0.66 0.15
CA PHE A 43 5.46 0.43 0.86
C PHE A 43 5.01 0.00 2.27
N CYS A 44 4.45 -1.20 2.42
CA CYS A 44 4.11 -1.74 3.73
C CYS A 44 5.33 -1.90 4.64
N ASP A 45 6.49 -2.27 4.10
CA ASP A 45 7.73 -2.29 4.88
C ASP A 45 8.15 -0.89 5.34
N ALA A 46 8.01 0.12 4.48
CA ALA A 46 8.23 1.52 4.87
C ALA A 46 7.26 1.95 6.00
N ALA A 47 5.97 1.58 5.90
CA ALA A 47 4.98 1.85 6.93
C ALA A 47 5.33 1.19 8.27
N ARG A 48 5.78 -0.09 8.26
CA ARG A 48 6.24 -0.78 9.48
C ARG A 48 7.37 -0.01 10.17
N GLN A 49 8.32 0.50 9.39
CA GLN A 49 9.42 1.31 9.93
C GLN A 49 8.96 2.63 10.56
N GLN A 50 7.75 3.10 10.24
CA GLN A 50 7.10 4.27 10.85
C GLN A 50 6.09 3.88 11.96
N GLY A 51 6.17 2.65 12.50
CA GLY A 51 5.34 2.21 13.62
C GLY A 51 3.97 1.67 13.23
N TRP A 52 3.75 1.29 11.97
CA TRP A 52 2.58 0.50 11.57
C TRP A 52 2.83 -0.99 11.82
N ASP A 53 2.52 -1.48 13.02
CA ASP A 53 2.69 -2.88 13.38
C ASP A 53 1.51 -3.76 12.90
N PHE A 54 1.66 -4.34 11.72
CA PHE A 54 0.67 -5.28 11.16
C PHE A 54 0.71 -6.68 11.79
N ALA A 55 1.75 -7.02 12.56
CA ALA A 55 1.88 -8.33 13.19
C ALA A 55 1.06 -8.38 14.48
N ALA A 56 1.10 -7.34 15.31
CA ALA A 56 0.28 -7.29 16.52
C ALA A 56 -1.20 -7.11 16.20
N ASP A 57 -1.54 -6.31 15.20
CA ASP A 57 -2.91 -5.93 14.90
C ASP A 57 -3.21 -5.97 13.39
N GLY A 58 -3.93 -7.00 12.95
CA GLY A 58 -4.46 -7.07 11.58
C GLY A 58 -5.41 -5.91 11.24
N GLN A 59 -5.89 -5.17 12.25
CA GLN A 59 -6.68 -3.96 12.08
C GLN A 59 -5.88 -2.80 11.49
N LEU A 60 -4.61 -2.63 11.89
CA LEU A 60 -3.76 -1.55 11.35
C LEU A 60 -3.48 -1.76 9.86
N LEU A 61 -3.32 -3.00 9.42
CA LEU A 61 -3.21 -3.30 8.00
C LEU A 61 -4.50 -2.96 7.26
N ARG A 62 -5.66 -3.28 7.85
CA ARG A 62 -6.97 -2.92 7.27
C ARG A 62 -7.14 -1.41 7.19
N ASP A 63 -6.76 -0.68 8.24
CA ASP A 63 -6.79 0.79 8.27
C ASP A 63 -5.90 1.40 7.19
N LEU A 64 -4.68 0.87 7.01
CA LEU A 64 -3.78 1.32 5.95
C LEU A 64 -4.36 1.04 4.57
N VAL A 65 -4.95 -0.14 4.35
CA VAL A 65 -5.62 -0.49 3.08
C VAL A 65 -6.79 0.45 2.78
N ILE A 66 -7.60 0.78 3.78
CA ILE A 66 -8.69 1.75 3.64
C ILE A 66 -8.13 3.14 3.29
N GLY A 67 -7.07 3.57 3.97
CA GLY A 67 -6.40 4.84 3.72
C GLY A 67 -5.82 4.93 2.31
N LEU A 68 -5.11 3.89 1.84
CA LEU A 68 -4.57 3.82 0.49
C LEU A 68 -5.66 3.85 -0.58
N ARG A 69 -6.77 3.13 -0.36
CA ARG A 69 -7.93 3.19 -1.25
C ARG A 69 -8.46 4.62 -1.34
N GLN A 70 -8.61 5.30 -0.20
CA GLN A 70 -9.10 6.67 -0.15
C GLN A 70 -8.14 7.63 -0.85
N ALA A 71 -6.83 7.51 -0.60
CA ALA A 71 -5.81 8.31 -1.28
C ALA A 71 -5.80 8.10 -2.81
N GLY A 72 -6.04 6.86 -3.27
CA GLY A 72 -6.20 6.56 -4.70
C GLY A 72 -7.49 7.12 -5.28
N LEU A 73 -8.59 7.13 -4.53
CA LEU A 73 -9.86 7.72 -4.92
C LEU A 73 -9.78 9.25 -5.02
N ASP A 74 -9.08 9.89 -4.08
CA ASP A 74 -8.88 11.34 -4.03
C ASP A 74 -7.82 11.82 -5.04
N GLY A 75 -7.03 10.89 -5.60
CA GLY A 75 -5.95 11.19 -6.53
C GLY A 75 -4.67 11.71 -5.87
N THR A 76 -4.58 11.68 -4.54
CA THR A 76 -3.37 12.02 -3.77
C THR A 76 -2.20 11.09 -4.09
N ILE A 77 -2.49 9.80 -4.34
CA ILE A 77 -1.50 8.81 -4.77
C ILE A 77 -1.94 8.23 -6.12
N GLU A 78 -1.05 8.28 -7.11
CA GLU A 78 -1.21 7.51 -8.34
C GLU A 78 -0.92 6.03 -8.08
N ILE A 79 -1.89 5.19 -8.37
CA ILE A 79 -1.79 3.73 -8.21
C ILE A 79 -1.78 3.07 -9.58
N TRP A 80 -0.90 2.08 -9.74
CA TRP A 80 -0.65 1.35 -10.97
C TRP A 80 -0.82 -0.14 -10.72
N GLY A 81 -1.18 -0.89 -11.76
CA GLY A 81 -1.28 -2.35 -11.69
C GLY A 81 -1.38 -2.98 -13.07
N ARG A 82 -1.18 -4.30 -13.13
CA ARG A 82 -1.39 -5.08 -14.35
C ARG A 82 -2.85 -5.49 -14.40
N ARG A 83 -3.54 -5.19 -15.50
CA ARG A 83 -4.96 -5.52 -15.65
C ARG A 83 -5.13 -7.04 -15.68
N CYS A 84 -5.97 -7.57 -14.79
CA CYS A 84 -6.37 -8.97 -14.80
C CYS A 84 -7.38 -9.17 -15.91
N ARG A 85 -7.02 -9.91 -16.97
CA ARG A 85 -8.02 -10.36 -17.94
C ARG A 85 -8.92 -11.38 -17.24
N THR A 86 -10.23 -11.22 -17.36
CA THR A 86 -11.22 -12.22 -16.93
C THR A 86 -10.90 -13.55 -17.62
N ALA A 87 -10.92 -14.66 -16.87
CA ALA A 87 -10.56 -16.04 -17.27
C ALA A 87 -9.07 -16.41 -17.07
N PRO A 88 -8.72 -17.71 -16.91
CA PRO A 88 -7.39 -18.19 -16.53
C PRO A 88 -6.40 -18.12 -17.69
N ALA A 89 -6.44 -17.04 -18.48
CA ALA A 89 -5.42 -16.76 -19.47
C ALA A 89 -4.10 -16.60 -18.74
N LEU A 90 -3.17 -17.51 -19.08
CA LEU A 90 -1.83 -17.62 -18.52
C LEU A 90 -1.22 -16.25 -18.28
N ARG A 91 -0.74 -16.06 -17.04
CA ARG A 91 0.01 -14.89 -16.59
C ARG A 91 1.04 -14.53 -17.66
N LYS A 92 0.86 -13.41 -18.34
CA LYS A 92 1.94 -12.81 -19.11
C LYS A 92 2.75 -11.97 -18.12
N PRO A 93 3.99 -12.37 -17.79
CA PRO A 93 4.85 -11.62 -16.88
C PRO A 93 5.09 -10.19 -17.39
N ASP A 94 4.95 -10.00 -18.71
CA ASP A 94 5.37 -8.79 -19.42
C ASP A 94 4.22 -7.79 -19.71
N GLU A 95 3.02 -7.99 -19.15
CA GLU A 95 1.93 -7.00 -19.33
C GLU A 95 2.27 -5.68 -18.65
N PRO A 96 2.40 -4.54 -19.36
CA PRO A 96 2.83 -3.29 -18.75
C PRO A 96 1.91 -2.85 -17.62
N LEU A 97 2.48 -2.22 -16.60
CA LEU A 97 1.70 -1.57 -15.53
C LEU A 97 0.88 -0.43 -16.12
N ALA A 98 -0.43 -0.49 -15.92
CA ALA A 98 -1.38 0.54 -16.32
C ALA A 98 -1.80 1.36 -15.10
N ARG A 99 -2.02 2.67 -15.30
CA ARG A 99 -2.54 3.54 -14.25
C ARG A 99 -3.97 3.13 -13.95
N ILE A 100 -4.28 2.95 -12.67
CA ILE A 100 -5.64 2.65 -12.21
C ILE A 100 -6.39 3.98 -12.09
N PRO A 101 -7.51 4.18 -12.80
CA PRO A 101 -8.29 5.42 -12.71
C PRO A 101 -8.78 5.69 -11.29
N ALA A 102 -8.79 6.95 -10.83
CA ALA A 102 -9.25 7.28 -9.47
C ALA A 102 -10.68 6.79 -9.19
N THR A 103 -11.56 6.88 -10.20
CA THR A 103 -12.95 6.41 -10.11
C THR A 103 -13.09 4.90 -9.90
N PHE A 104 -12.09 4.10 -10.25
CA PHE A 104 -12.07 2.64 -10.03
C PHE A 104 -12.23 2.29 -8.54
N TRP A 105 -11.58 3.07 -7.67
CA TRP A 105 -11.58 2.84 -6.23
C TRP A 105 -12.95 3.04 -5.57
N LYS A 106 -13.93 3.63 -6.28
CA LYS A 106 -15.33 3.70 -5.82
C LYS A 106 -15.96 2.32 -5.63
N HIS A 107 -15.50 1.31 -6.37
CA HIS A 107 -16.08 -0.04 -6.38
C HIS A 107 -15.09 -1.12 -5.94
N HIS A 108 -13.82 -0.77 -5.72
CA HIS A 108 -12.75 -1.72 -5.47
C HIS A 108 -11.93 -1.39 -4.23
N GLU A 109 -11.35 -2.43 -3.65
CA GLU A 109 -10.39 -2.34 -2.56
C GLU A 109 -9.16 -3.23 -2.83
N LEU A 110 -8.07 -2.97 -2.10
CA LEU A 110 -6.88 -3.82 -2.15
C LEU A 110 -7.12 -5.14 -1.40
N GLY A 111 -6.81 -6.25 -2.07
CA GLY A 111 -6.81 -7.62 -1.56
C GLY A 111 -5.40 -8.22 -1.54
N GLY A 112 -5.27 -9.41 -0.94
CA GLY A 112 -4.01 -10.17 -0.89
C GLY A 112 -2.94 -9.65 0.08
N LEU A 113 -2.97 -8.38 0.49
CA LEU A 113 -2.04 -7.77 1.44
C LEU A 113 -2.00 -8.49 2.80
N GLY A 114 -3.14 -8.95 3.31
CA GLY A 114 -3.19 -9.75 4.55
C GLY A 114 -2.44 -11.08 4.44
N THR A 115 -2.52 -11.73 3.28
CA THR A 115 -1.80 -12.98 3.01
C THR A 115 -0.29 -12.73 2.95
N VAL A 116 0.15 -11.67 2.27
CA VAL A 116 1.58 -11.30 2.21
C VAL A 116 2.10 -10.94 3.59
N ALA A 117 1.34 -10.19 4.39
CA ALA A 117 1.71 -9.83 5.75
C ALA A 117 1.79 -11.06 6.68
N ALA A 118 0.88 -12.02 6.55
CA ALA A 118 0.88 -13.25 7.35
C ALA A 118 2.09 -14.15 7.05
N VAL A 119 2.47 -14.30 5.77
CA VAL A 119 3.67 -15.07 5.38
C VAL A 119 4.94 -14.42 5.96
N THR A 120 4.99 -13.10 6.04
CA THR A 120 6.11 -12.37 6.66
C THR A 120 6.24 -12.64 8.16
N ARG A 121 5.11 -12.90 8.87
CA ARG A 121 5.07 -13.12 10.33
C ARG A 121 5.58 -14.49 10.75
N ALA A 122 5.43 -15.51 9.90
CA ALA A 122 5.66 -16.91 10.29
C ALA A 122 7.13 -17.31 10.52
N GLY A 123 8.09 -16.40 10.39
CA GLY A 123 9.47 -16.63 10.81
C GLY A 123 10.24 -17.70 10.02
N ASN A 124 9.68 -18.24 8.93
CA ASN A 124 10.42 -19.11 8.02
C ASN A 124 11.41 -18.27 7.20
N ILE A 125 12.60 -18.07 7.77
CA ILE A 125 13.68 -17.24 7.25
C ILE A 125 14.10 -17.68 5.83
N GLU A 126 13.99 -18.96 5.49
CA GLU A 126 14.36 -19.49 4.17
C GLU A 126 13.34 -19.17 3.07
N THR A 127 12.04 -19.05 3.39
CA THR A 127 11.01 -18.61 2.42
C THR A 127 10.81 -17.09 2.43
N ARG A 128 11.52 -16.38 3.31
CA ARG A 128 11.37 -14.93 3.52
C ARG A 128 11.80 -14.11 2.31
N THR A 129 12.81 -14.54 1.57
CA THR A 129 13.38 -13.74 0.47
C THR A 129 12.56 -13.79 -0.81
N GLU A 130 11.85 -14.90 -1.09
CA GLU A 130 11.10 -15.08 -2.34
C GLU A 130 9.63 -14.69 -2.23
N LEU A 131 9.01 -14.85 -1.05
CA LEU A 131 7.57 -14.60 -0.86
C LEU A 131 7.23 -13.19 -0.34
N THR A 132 8.14 -12.51 0.35
CA THR A 132 7.86 -11.17 0.90
C THR A 132 7.97 -10.05 -0.15
N THR A 133 8.63 -10.34 -1.27
CA THR A 133 8.75 -9.45 -2.43
C THR A 133 7.72 -9.73 -3.53
N ASP A 134 6.92 -10.80 -3.40
CA ASP A 134 5.95 -11.20 -4.42
C ASP A 134 4.69 -10.30 -4.41
N ASN A 135 4.86 -9.11 -4.98
CA ASN A 135 3.81 -8.13 -5.17
C ASN A 135 2.69 -8.62 -6.11
N THR A 136 2.95 -9.69 -6.89
CA THR A 136 1.98 -10.25 -7.84
C THR A 136 0.75 -10.85 -7.16
N ARG A 137 0.84 -11.15 -5.85
CA ARG A 137 -0.27 -11.63 -5.02
C ARG A 137 -1.21 -10.52 -4.57
N VAL A 138 -0.74 -9.28 -4.58
CA VAL A 138 -1.59 -8.13 -4.29
C VAL A 138 -2.44 -7.85 -5.52
N HIS A 139 -3.74 -7.72 -5.30
CA HIS A 139 -4.72 -7.50 -6.34
C HIS A 139 -5.83 -6.57 -5.85
N THR A 140 -6.65 -6.08 -6.75
CA THR A 140 -7.89 -5.38 -6.42
C THR A 140 -9.05 -6.36 -6.45
N ARG A 141 -10.02 -6.18 -5.55
CA ARG A 141 -11.27 -6.94 -5.56
C ARG A 141 -12.47 -6.01 -5.43
N PRO A 142 -13.63 -6.35 -6.01
CA PRO A 142 -14.85 -5.58 -5.80
C PRO A 142 -15.19 -5.50 -4.32
N MET A 143 -15.70 -4.36 -3.88
CA MET A 143 -16.20 -4.20 -2.51
C MET A 143 -17.53 -4.94 -2.32
N PRO A 144 -17.81 -5.43 -1.11
CA PRO A 144 -19.12 -6.00 -0.80
C PRO A 144 -20.25 -4.99 -1.07
N GLY A 145 -21.24 -5.39 -1.86
CA GLY A 145 -22.41 -4.56 -2.18
C GLY A 145 -22.16 -3.47 -3.24
N SER A 146 -20.96 -3.39 -3.83
CA SER A 146 -20.75 -2.56 -5.02
C SER A 146 -21.06 -3.36 -6.30
N GLU A 147 -21.74 -2.74 -7.26
CA GLU A 147 -21.85 -3.23 -8.63
C GLU A 147 -20.75 -2.57 -9.48
N PRO A 148 -19.59 -3.23 -9.69
CA PRO A 148 -18.57 -2.69 -10.57
C PRO A 148 -19.06 -2.69 -12.03
N PRO A 149 -18.57 -1.77 -12.88
CA PRO A 149 -18.89 -1.79 -14.30
C PRO A 149 -18.54 -3.15 -14.94
N PRO A 150 -19.28 -3.62 -15.96
CA PRO A 150 -19.09 -4.94 -16.57
C PRO A 150 -17.67 -5.21 -17.09
N ASP A 151 -16.99 -4.16 -17.56
CA ASP A 151 -15.63 -4.24 -18.12
C ASP A 151 -14.53 -3.89 -17.10
N ASP A 152 -14.90 -3.75 -15.83
CA ASP A 152 -13.98 -3.34 -14.77
C ASP A 152 -13.19 -4.52 -14.22
N ALA A 153 -12.36 -5.06 -15.11
CA ALA A 153 -11.45 -6.13 -14.78
C ALA A 153 -10.45 -5.63 -13.72
N GLY A 154 -10.31 -6.37 -12.62
CA GLY A 154 -9.42 -5.99 -11.52
C GLY A 154 -7.95 -5.86 -11.94
N TYR A 155 -7.10 -5.40 -11.03
CA TYR A 155 -5.66 -5.26 -11.22
C TYR A 155 -4.90 -6.19 -10.28
N ARG A 156 -3.69 -6.56 -10.66
CA ARG A 156 -2.69 -7.27 -9.83
C ARG A 156 -1.37 -6.53 -9.85
N ASP A 157 -0.42 -6.97 -9.04
CA ASP A 157 0.94 -6.41 -9.02
C ASP A 157 0.91 -4.90 -8.80
N ILE A 158 0.29 -4.51 -7.67
CA ILE A 158 -0.06 -3.12 -7.38
C ILE A 158 1.16 -2.31 -6.98
N HIS A 159 1.36 -1.18 -7.65
CA HIS A 159 2.45 -0.25 -7.40
C HIS A 159 1.89 1.13 -7.09
N LEU A 160 2.61 1.87 -6.25
CA LEU A 160 2.29 3.25 -5.91
C LEU A 160 3.34 4.17 -6.51
N ASN A 161 2.97 5.40 -6.86
CA ASN A 161 3.97 6.44 -7.10
C ASN A 161 4.79 6.66 -5.82
N LEU A 162 6.11 6.49 -5.91
CA LEU A 162 6.99 6.43 -4.75
C LEU A 162 6.98 7.73 -3.94
N MET A 163 7.17 8.89 -4.59
CA MET A 163 7.21 10.17 -3.88
C MET A 163 5.87 10.49 -3.21
N GLN A 164 4.76 10.32 -3.92
CA GLN A 164 3.42 10.58 -3.38
C GLN A 164 3.08 9.65 -2.22
N ALA A 165 3.42 8.36 -2.34
CA ALA A 165 3.14 7.40 -1.29
C ALA A 165 3.96 7.67 -0.02
N MET A 166 5.25 8.01 -0.16
CA MET A 166 6.09 8.32 0.99
C MET A 166 5.67 9.62 1.69
N ASP A 167 5.32 10.64 0.93
CA ASP A 167 4.77 11.89 1.48
C ASP A 167 3.47 11.62 2.24
N TRP A 168 2.50 10.95 1.60
CA TRP A 168 1.22 10.59 2.23
C TRP A 168 1.38 9.75 3.49
N LEU A 169 2.32 8.80 3.49
CA LEU A 169 2.62 7.97 4.67
C LEU A 169 3.09 8.82 5.86
N GLN A 170 3.89 9.85 5.59
CA GLN A 170 4.45 10.73 6.61
C GLN A 170 3.45 11.76 7.12
N THR A 171 2.60 12.30 6.24
CA THR A 171 1.75 13.46 6.55
C THR A 171 0.32 13.08 6.92
N GLU A 172 -0.28 12.10 6.23
CA GLU A 172 -1.72 11.85 6.27
C GLU A 172 -2.09 10.47 6.84
N ALA A 173 -1.30 9.44 6.57
CA ALA A 173 -1.69 8.06 6.86
C ALA A 173 -2.04 7.80 8.33
N ASN A 174 -1.38 8.50 9.27
CA ASN A 174 -1.65 8.33 10.70
C ASN A 174 -3.10 8.65 11.09
N ALA A 175 -3.77 9.54 10.34
CA ALA A 175 -5.20 9.84 10.54
C ALA A 175 -6.09 8.62 10.22
N CYS A 176 -5.59 7.65 9.47
CA CYS A 176 -6.33 6.44 9.12
C CYS A 176 -6.36 5.38 10.24
N LYS A 177 -5.50 5.49 11.25
CA LYS A 177 -5.46 4.52 12.36
C LYS A 177 -6.79 4.50 13.11
N GLY A 178 -7.40 3.32 13.24
CA GLY A 178 -8.67 3.08 13.91
C GLY A 178 -9.93 3.32 13.07
N ILE A 179 -9.84 3.74 11.80
CA ILE A 179 -11.01 4.01 10.94
C ILE A 179 -11.94 2.80 10.86
N SER A 180 -11.37 1.61 10.67
CA SER A 180 -12.12 0.36 10.53
C SER A 180 -12.91 -0.06 11.78
N ARG A 181 -12.56 0.44 12.98
CA ARG A 181 -13.32 0.21 14.22
C ARG A 181 -14.57 1.10 14.28
N ARG A 182 -14.47 2.34 13.78
CA ARG A 182 -15.59 3.30 13.80
C ARG A 182 -16.77 2.81 12.96
N GLY A 183 -16.51 2.16 11.83
CA GLY A 183 -17.55 1.62 10.96
C GLY A 183 -18.41 0.50 11.56
N ARG A 184 -17.94 -0.22 12.59
CA ARG A 184 -18.73 -1.31 13.23
C ARG A 184 -19.60 -0.84 14.39
N SER A 185 -19.27 0.29 15.01
CA SER A 185 -19.98 0.74 16.21
C SER A 185 -21.33 1.41 15.89
N GLY A 186 -21.58 1.76 14.63
CA GLY A 186 -22.79 2.48 14.21
C GLY A 186 -24.00 1.60 13.85
N THR A 187 -23.86 0.27 13.80
CA THR A 187 -24.91 -0.63 13.25
C THR A 187 -25.65 -1.48 14.29
N MET A 188 -25.47 -1.23 15.59
CA MET A 188 -26.11 -2.03 16.66
C MET A 188 -27.24 -1.34 17.46
N SER A 189 -27.72 -0.16 17.06
CA SER A 189 -28.75 0.58 17.84
C SER A 189 -30.16 0.57 17.23
N GLY A 190 -30.56 -0.46 16.48
CA GLY A 190 -31.82 -0.41 15.73
C GLY A 190 -32.51 -1.75 15.47
N GLN A 191 -32.67 -2.59 16.49
CA GLN A 191 -33.65 -3.68 16.45
C GLN A 191 -34.29 -3.89 17.82
N SER A 192 -35.35 -3.12 18.07
CA SER A 192 -36.33 -3.39 19.11
C SER A 192 -37.68 -2.91 18.61
N HIS A 193 -38.43 -3.81 17.96
CA HIS A 193 -39.88 -3.80 17.87
C HIS A 193 -40.38 -5.23 17.58
#